data_AF-A0A381UHT1-F1
#
_entry.id   AF-A0A381UHT1-F1
#
_cell.length_a   1.000
_cell.length_b   1.000
_cell.length_c   1.000
_cell.angle_alpha   90.00
_cell.angle_beta   90.00
_cell.angle_gamma   90.00
#
_symmetry.space_group_name_H-M   'P 1'
#
loop_
_entity.id
_entity.type
_entity.pdbx_description
1 polymer ?
#
loop_
_entity_poly.entity_id
_entity_poly.type
_entity_poly.pdbx_seq_one_letter_code
_entity_poly.pdbx_strand_id
1 'polypeptide(L)'
;MGLDGKEYNWNPSSTESLSKNKSNLHKKAKKLLDILFPHDRILEEVSLIGTNAGLRRGTLRADFFIPNRNLIVEVQGEQHFKFNNFFFKNKLSFFKAKARDRDKKEWCKINGIKIAEFNYDEDIDDWRRKIE
;
A
#
# COMPACT_ATOMS: atom_id res chain seq x y z
N MET A 1 15.06 -6.32 3.24
CA MET A 1 15.17 -6.34 4.72
C MET A 1 13.79 -6.22 5.34
N GLY A 2 13.48 -7.07 6.31
CA GLY A 2 12.26 -6.99 7.13
C GLY A 2 12.39 -5.94 8.23
N LEU A 3 11.27 -5.58 8.86
CA LEU A 3 11.26 -4.65 10.01
C LEU A 3 11.87 -5.26 11.27
N ASP A 4 12.19 -6.55 11.27
CA ASP A 4 12.99 -7.25 12.29
C ASP A 4 14.48 -7.30 11.99
N GLY A 5 14.94 -6.63 10.93
CA GLY A 5 16.33 -6.64 10.51
C GLY A 5 16.77 -7.94 9.84
N LYS A 6 15.86 -8.89 9.57
CA LYS A 6 16.19 -10.11 8.83
C LYS A 6 16.09 -9.89 7.33
N GLU A 7 16.84 -10.68 6.58
CA GLU A 7 16.72 -10.71 5.13
C GLU A 7 15.67 -11.73 4.69
N TYR A 8 14.94 -11.36 3.65
CA TYR A 8 13.89 -12.19 3.08
C TYR A 8 13.93 -12.09 1.57
N ASN A 9 13.72 -13.22 0.88
CA ASN A 9 13.54 -13.23 -0.57
C ASN A 9 12.13 -12.78 -0.94
N TRP A 10 11.99 -11.60 -1.54
CA TRP A 10 10.70 -11.02 -1.88
C TRP A 10 10.34 -11.25 -3.33
N ASN A 11 9.38 -12.16 -3.55
CA ASN A 11 8.75 -12.39 -4.85
C ASN A 11 7.31 -11.83 -4.84
N PRO A 12 7.10 -10.56 -5.22
CA PRO A 12 5.79 -9.92 -5.12
C PRO A 12 4.75 -10.56 -6.05
N SER A 13 5.17 -11.02 -7.24
CA SER A 13 4.27 -11.64 -8.23
C SER A 13 3.60 -12.92 -7.74
N SER A 14 4.25 -13.71 -6.86
CA SER A 14 3.63 -14.90 -6.28
C SER A 14 2.62 -14.59 -5.18
N THR A 15 2.59 -13.35 -4.70
CA THR A 15 1.73 -12.92 -3.58
C THR A 15 0.61 -11.98 -4.01
N GLU A 16 0.52 -11.70 -5.31
CA GLU A 16 -0.52 -10.87 -5.92
C GLU A 16 -1.91 -11.44 -5.64
N SER A 17 -2.84 -10.57 -5.24
CA SER A 17 -4.23 -10.98 -5.00
C SER A 17 -5.15 -10.50 -6.10
N LEU A 18 -5.76 -11.45 -6.81
CA LEU A 18 -6.79 -11.21 -7.83
C LEU A 18 -8.18 -10.94 -7.24
N SER A 19 -8.25 -10.23 -6.10
CA SER A 19 -9.53 -9.92 -5.46
C SER A 19 -10.47 -9.20 -6.43
N LYS A 20 -11.65 -9.78 -6.65
CA LYS A 20 -12.68 -9.20 -7.54
C LYS A 20 -13.37 -7.98 -6.92
N ASN A 21 -13.37 -7.87 -5.58
CA ASN A 21 -14.05 -6.82 -4.84
C ASN A 21 -13.06 -5.72 -4.47
N LYS A 22 -12.93 -4.73 -5.37
CA LYS A 22 -12.07 -3.55 -5.20
C LYS A 22 -12.90 -2.30 -4.94
N SER A 23 -12.41 -1.42 -4.07
CA SER A 23 -13.04 -0.12 -3.83
C SER A 23 -13.03 0.74 -5.10
N ASN A 24 -13.92 1.72 -5.19
CA ASN A 24 -13.95 2.63 -6.34
C ASN A 24 -12.66 3.44 -6.46
N LEU A 25 -12.06 3.84 -5.34
CA LEU A 25 -10.77 4.53 -5.33
C LEU A 25 -9.65 3.63 -5.89
N HIS A 26 -9.62 2.36 -5.51
CA HIS A 26 -8.65 1.39 -6.04
C HIS A 26 -8.76 1.26 -7.56
N LYS A 27 -9.99 1.11 -8.08
CA LYS A 27 -10.23 1.06 -9.53
C LYS A 27 -9.81 2.35 -10.25
N LYS A 28 -10.07 3.51 -9.63
CA LYS A 28 -9.67 4.82 -10.17
C LYS A 28 -8.14 4.94 -10.23
N ALA A 29 -7.45 4.55 -9.16
CA ALA A 29 -6.00 4.52 -9.11
C ALA A 29 -5.41 3.56 -10.15
N LYS A 30 -5.95 2.34 -10.27
CA LYS A 30 -5.54 1.37 -11.28
C LYS A 30 -5.64 1.94 -12.70
N LYS A 31 -6.78 2.54 -13.04
CA LYS A 31 -6.98 3.19 -14.35
C LYS A 31 -5.96 4.29 -14.62
N LEU A 32 -5.64 5.11 -13.61
CA LEU A 32 -4.61 6.14 -13.73
C LEU A 32 -3.23 5.53 -14.00
N LEU A 33 -2.84 4.52 -13.23
CA LEU A 33 -1.55 3.84 -13.38
C LEU A 33 -1.43 3.14 -14.75
N ASP A 34 -2.50 2.52 -15.26
CA ASP A 34 -2.52 1.93 -16.60
C ASP A 34 -2.33 2.97 -17.72
N ILE A 35 -2.83 4.19 -17.53
CA ILE A 35 -2.65 5.30 -18.48
C ILE A 35 -1.21 5.84 -18.44
N LEU A 36 -0.65 6.01 -17.24
CA LEU A 36 0.69 6.59 -17.07
C LEU A 36 1.80 5.59 -17.40
N PHE A 37 1.56 4.31 -17.12
CA PHE A 37 2.56 3.25 -17.21
C PHE A 37 2.05 2.07 -18.06
N PRO A 38 1.65 2.31 -19.32
CA PRO A 38 0.98 1.31 -20.16
C PRO A 38 1.83 0.07 -20.48
N HIS A 39 3.16 0.18 -20.33
CA HIS A 39 4.11 -0.90 -20.59
C HIS A 39 4.65 -1.55 -19.30
N ASP A 40 4.33 -1.00 -18.14
CA ASP A 40 4.82 -1.55 -16.88
C ASP A 40 3.85 -2.59 -16.32
N ARG A 41 4.43 -3.62 -15.70
CA ARG A 41 3.64 -4.57 -14.93
C ARG A 41 3.23 -3.93 -13.61
N ILE A 42 1.93 -3.76 -13.41
CA ILE A 42 1.35 -3.26 -12.15
C ILE A 42 0.77 -4.46 -11.40
N LEU A 43 1.37 -4.81 -10.27
CA LEU A 43 0.92 -5.89 -9.38
C LEU A 43 -0.03 -5.34 -8.32
N GLU A 44 -1.07 -6.09 -7.97
CA GLU A 44 -2.06 -5.67 -6.95
C GLU A 44 -1.98 -6.47 -5.64
N GLU A 45 -2.21 -5.81 -4.50
CA GLU A 45 -2.35 -6.43 -3.17
C GLU A 45 -1.15 -7.31 -2.75
N VAL A 46 0.05 -6.89 -3.14
CA VAL A 46 1.26 -7.67 -2.91
C VAL A 46 1.62 -7.71 -1.43
N SER A 47 2.11 -8.85 -0.95
CA SER A 47 2.47 -9.00 0.47
C SER A 47 3.88 -8.46 0.74
N LEU A 48 4.01 -7.61 1.76
CA LEU A 48 5.26 -7.01 2.19
C LEU A 48 5.92 -7.91 3.24
N ILE A 49 6.80 -8.81 2.81
CA ILE A 49 7.38 -9.82 3.71
C ILE A 49 8.32 -9.18 4.76
N GLY A 50 8.40 -9.78 5.94
CA GLY A 50 9.16 -9.22 7.06
C GLY A 50 8.48 -8.03 7.76
N THR A 51 7.23 -7.71 7.40
CA THR A 51 6.39 -6.76 8.17
C THR A 51 5.64 -7.42 9.33
N ASN A 52 5.56 -8.75 9.35
CA ASN A 52 4.86 -9.56 10.33
C ASN A 52 5.68 -9.83 11.61
N ALA A 53 6.76 -9.10 11.85
CA ALA A 53 7.69 -9.42 12.92
C ALA A 53 7.39 -8.70 14.25
N GLY A 54 7.88 -9.30 15.35
CA GLY A 54 7.69 -8.83 16.73
C GLY A 54 6.30 -9.15 17.30
N LEU A 55 5.71 -8.24 18.09
CA LEU A 55 4.35 -8.40 18.64
C LEU A 55 3.23 -8.28 17.58
N ARG A 56 3.57 -8.02 16.31
CA ARG A 56 2.59 -7.84 15.25
C ARG A 56 2.14 -9.19 14.71
N ARG A 57 0.82 -9.34 14.54
CA ARG A 57 0.23 -10.47 13.82
C ARG A 57 -0.21 -10.02 12.43
N GLY A 58 0.38 -10.60 11.40
CA GLY A 58 -0.05 -10.48 10.01
C GLY A 58 0.92 -9.73 9.11
N THR A 59 1.07 -10.22 7.87
CA THR A 59 1.85 -9.58 6.82
C THR A 59 1.06 -8.41 6.23
N LEU A 60 1.68 -7.24 6.16
CA LEU A 60 1.09 -6.08 5.51
C LEU A 60 1.04 -6.30 3.99
N ARG A 61 0.09 -5.66 3.33
CA ARG A 61 -0.07 -5.70 1.87
C ARG A 61 -0.02 -4.29 1.30
N ALA A 62 0.53 -4.14 0.12
CA ALA A 62 0.47 -2.91 -0.65
C ALA A 62 -0.60 -2.99 -1.74
N ASP A 63 -1.34 -1.89 -1.96
CA ASP A 63 -2.44 -1.89 -2.94
C ASP A 63 -1.92 -2.11 -4.36
N PHE A 64 -0.84 -1.40 -4.73
CA PHE A 64 -0.13 -1.59 -5.99
C PHE A 64 1.38 -1.62 -5.80
N PHE A 65 2.06 -2.42 -6.62
CA PHE A 65 3.51 -2.39 -6.77
C PHE A 65 3.90 -2.44 -8.25
N ILE A 66 4.82 -1.56 -8.64
CA ILE A 66 5.35 -1.43 -10.00
C ILE A 66 6.84 -1.76 -9.97
N PRO A 67 7.24 -3.02 -10.26
CA PRO A 67 8.61 -3.48 -10.07
C PRO A 67 9.64 -2.67 -10.84
N ASN A 68 9.36 -2.37 -12.11
CA ASN A 68 10.26 -1.61 -12.99
C ASN A 68 10.58 -0.20 -12.48
N ARG A 69 9.73 0.35 -11.61
CA ARG A 69 9.87 1.70 -11.03
C ARG A 69 10.29 1.68 -9.58
N ASN A 70 10.39 0.51 -8.97
CA ASN A 70 10.55 0.32 -7.54
C ASN A 70 9.57 1.19 -6.73
N LEU A 71 8.30 1.18 -7.13
CA LEU A 71 7.26 2.09 -6.64
C LEU A 71 6.07 1.30 -6.07
N ILE A 72 5.71 1.60 -4.82
CA ILE A 72 4.45 1.21 -4.20
C ILE A 72 3.46 2.38 -4.26
N VAL A 73 2.21 2.08 -4.60
CA VAL A 73 1.11 3.06 -4.51
C VAL A 73 0.08 2.53 -3.52
N GLU A 74 -0.31 3.39 -2.58
CA GLU A 74 -1.28 3.13 -1.52
C GLU A 74 -2.49 4.03 -1.69
N VAL A 75 -3.69 3.47 -1.66
CA VAL A 75 -4.95 4.21 -1.86
C VAL A 75 -5.65 4.39 -0.52
N GLN A 76 -5.59 5.62 0.00
CA GLN A 76 -5.99 5.96 1.35
C GLN A 76 -7.43 6.51 1.37
N GLY A 77 -8.38 5.70 1.83
CA GLY A 77 -9.76 6.14 2.08
C GLY A 77 -9.90 7.06 3.31
N GLU A 78 -11.05 7.70 3.49
CA GLU A 78 -11.30 8.61 4.64
C GLU A 78 -11.06 7.95 6.00
N GLN A 79 -11.30 6.64 6.11
CA GLN A 79 -11.04 5.87 7.32
C GLN A 79 -9.58 5.90 7.77
N HIS A 80 -8.64 6.19 6.86
CA HIS A 80 -7.24 6.37 7.25
C HIS A 80 -7.03 7.68 7.98
N PHE A 81 -7.85 8.72 7.78
CA PHE A 81 -7.65 10.04 8.37
C PHE A 81 -8.52 10.27 9.61
N LYS A 82 -9.76 9.78 9.57
CA LYS A 82 -10.74 10.00 10.62
C LYS A 82 -11.24 8.69 11.19
N PHE A 83 -11.31 8.65 12.52
CA PHE A 83 -12.02 7.58 13.21
C PHE A 83 -13.51 7.65 12.89
N ASN A 84 -14.10 6.51 12.52
CA ASN A 84 -15.53 6.34 12.46
C ASN A 84 -15.90 4.93 12.94
N ASN A 85 -17.12 4.78 13.47
CA ASN A 85 -17.59 3.52 14.04
C ASN A 85 -17.95 2.46 12.99
N PHE A 86 -18.04 2.83 11.71
CA PHE A 86 -18.34 1.90 10.63
C PHE A 86 -17.11 1.04 10.29
N PHE A 87 -15.93 1.66 10.20
CA PHE A 87 -14.67 0.99 9.85
C PHE A 87 -13.90 0.50 11.09
N PHE A 88 -14.15 1.08 12.27
CA PHE A 88 -13.39 0.77 13.48
C PHE A 88 -14.30 0.46 14.67
N LYS A 89 -14.00 -0.65 15.37
CA LYS A 89 -14.73 -1.02 16.60
C LYS A 89 -14.45 -0.05 17.75
N ASN A 90 -13.24 0.48 17.82
CA ASN A 90 -12.80 1.40 18.87
C ASN A 90 -11.56 2.20 18.44
N LYS A 91 -11.22 3.25 19.19
CA LYS A 91 -10.06 4.11 18.89
C LYS A 91 -8.75 3.32 18.81
N LEU A 92 -8.59 2.28 19.63
CA LEU A 92 -7.39 1.43 19.61
C LEU A 92 -7.22 0.73 18.24
N SER A 93 -8.30 0.26 17.62
CA SER A 93 -8.24 -0.33 16.26
C SER A 93 -7.84 0.68 15.18
N PHE A 94 -8.24 1.94 15.32
CA PHE A 94 -7.80 3.02 14.44
C PHE A 94 -6.32 3.37 14.64
N PHE A 95 -5.86 3.48 15.90
CA PHE A 95 -4.43 3.67 16.18
C PHE A 95 -3.57 2.53 15.65
N LYS A 96 -4.07 1.28 15.72
CA LYS A 96 -3.41 0.13 15.08
C LYS A 96 -3.37 0.26 13.56
N ALA A 97 -4.43 0.75 12.92
CA ALA A 97 -4.42 1.02 11.48
C ALA A 97 -3.35 2.05 11.11
N LYS A 98 -3.31 3.19 11.82
CA LYS A 98 -2.27 4.22 11.64
C LYS A 98 -0.85 3.69 11.86
N ALA A 99 -0.66 2.82 12.85
CA ALA A 99 0.64 2.19 13.08
C ALA A 99 1.08 1.34 11.89
N ARG A 100 0.17 0.56 11.29
CA ARG A 100 0.45 -0.23 10.09
C ARG A 100 0.83 0.65 8.90
N ASP A 101 0.15 1.78 8.69
CA ASP A 101 0.46 2.71 7.61
C ASP A 101 1.89 3.28 7.77
N ARG A 102 2.29 3.63 9.00
CA ARG A 102 3.67 4.02 9.31
C ARG A 102 4.67 2.90 9.04
N ASP A 103 4.34 1.67 9.41
CA ASP A 103 5.23 0.52 9.23
C ASP A 103 5.45 0.20 7.75
N LYS A 104 4.44 0.39 6.89
CA LYS A 104 4.60 0.29 5.44
C LYS A 104 5.63 1.30 4.93
N LYS A 105 5.54 2.56 5.37
CA LYS A 105 6.49 3.61 4.98
C LYS A 105 7.92 3.25 5.40
N GLU A 106 8.08 2.78 6.63
CA GLU A 106 9.40 2.36 7.11
C GLU A 106 9.93 1.16 6.32
N TRP A 107 9.06 0.17 6.04
CA TRP A 107 9.43 -0.98 5.24
C TRP A 107 9.87 -0.58 3.82
N CYS A 108 9.15 0.36 3.19
CA CYS A 108 9.55 0.88 1.88
C CYS A 108 10.90 1.60 1.97
N LYS A 109 11.09 2.45 2.98
CA LYS A 109 12.32 3.20 3.22
C LYS A 109 13.55 2.30 3.36
N ILE A 110 13.48 1.26 4.21
CA ILE A 110 14.62 0.35 4.43
C ILE A 110 14.93 -0.53 3.21
N ASN A 111 13.96 -0.72 2.31
CA ASN A 111 14.15 -1.47 1.06
C ASN A 111 14.42 -0.55 -0.15
N GLY A 112 14.55 0.76 0.05
CA GLY A 112 14.78 1.74 -1.02
C GLY A 112 13.63 1.86 -2.01
N ILE A 113 12.42 1.45 -1.62
CA ILE A 113 11.20 1.48 -2.44
C ILE A 113 10.52 2.83 -2.28
N LYS A 114 10.17 3.48 -3.38
CA LYS A 114 9.37 4.70 -3.37
C LYS A 114 7.93 4.36 -2.98
N ILE A 115 7.29 5.21 -2.19
CA ILE A 115 5.89 5.06 -1.80
C ILE A 115 5.11 6.34 -2.13
N ALA A 116 4.00 6.20 -2.84
CA ALA A 116 3.07 7.28 -3.11
C ALA A 116 1.70 6.96 -2.49
N GLU A 117 1.14 7.92 -1.75
CA GLU A 117 -0.17 7.79 -1.11
C GLU A 117 -1.19 8.60 -1.90
N PHE A 118 -2.21 7.93 -2.43
CA PHE A 118 -3.33 8.54 -3.15
C PHE A 118 -4.50 8.70 -2.18
N ASN A 119 -4.71 9.93 -1.72
CA ASN A 119 -5.72 10.22 -0.71
C ASN A 119 -7.10 10.41 -1.36
N TYR A 120 -8.15 10.06 -0.61
CA TYR A 120 -9.53 10.09 -1.11
C TYR A 120 -10.04 11.50 -1.47
N ASP A 121 -9.46 12.53 -0.87
CA ASP A 121 -9.80 13.95 -1.02
C ASP A 121 -8.98 14.66 -2.11
N GLU A 122 -8.11 13.92 -2.81
CA GLU A 122 -7.25 14.42 -3.88
C GLU A 122 -7.82 14.09 -5.27
N ASP A 123 -7.47 14.92 -6.25
CA ASP A 123 -7.82 14.69 -7.63
C ASP A 123 -6.78 13.84 -8.39
N ILE A 124 -7.00 13.63 -9.69
CA ILE A 124 -6.10 12.80 -10.51
C ILE A 124 -4.75 13.48 -10.72
N ASP A 125 -4.72 14.81 -10.79
CA ASP A 125 -3.49 15.56 -11.06
C ASP A 125 -2.64 15.67 -9.78
N ASP A 126 -3.26 15.75 -8.60
CA ASP A 126 -2.60 15.54 -7.31
C ASP A 126 -1.88 14.19 -7.26
N TRP A 127 -2.58 13.12 -7.65
CA TRP A 127 -2.01 11.77 -7.66
C TRP A 127 -0.86 11.64 -8.65
N ARG A 128 -0.97 12.23 -9.85
CA ARG A 128 0.09 12.26 -10.86
C ARG A 128 1.36 12.89 -10.32
N ARG A 129 1.26 14.07 -9.70
CA ARG A 129 2.40 14.81 -9.13
C ARG A 129 3.19 14.02 -8.08
N LYS A 130 2.59 13.00 -7.45
CA LYS A 130 3.25 12.17 -6.44
C LYS A 130 4.09 11.03 -7.00
N ILE A 131 3.90 10.69 -8.28
CA ILE A 131 4.56 9.54 -8.92
C ILE A 131 5.43 9.94 -10.12
N GLU A 132 5.39 11.21 -10.53
CA GLU A 132 6.38 11.86 -11.40
C GLU A 132 7.67 12.17 -10.62
#